data_AF-A0AA43BU84-F1
#
_entry.id   AF-A0AA43BU84-F1
#
_cell.length_a   1.000
_cell.length_b   1.000
_cell.length_c   1.000
_cell.angle_alpha   90.00
_cell.angle_beta   90.00
_cell.angle_gamma   90.00
#
_symmetry.space_group_name_H-M   'P 1'
#
loop_
_entity.id
_entity.type
_entity.pdbx_description
1 polymer ?
#
loop_
_entity_poly.entity_id
_entity_poly.type
_entity_poly.pdbx_seq_one_letter_code
_entity_poly.pdbx_strand_id
1 'polypeptide(L)'
;MSKLTLRLRRLEFEARIFVSFGIVIAVGIVAFLVFASSPSLLVLIGTALHLDPAVSLRVGFLGVAGVLVLACGLRMWAGSMLTSGRMMAFPVQADALTLAGPYRLVRNPIYLADLVAFCGFALCLPPIGAALPVLLLLHYLQLIRYEERALERQFGDRYRIYSATVPPLLPNLSSASRLGAALADAVITRDGFRHNALYLLFIPGFLLAAVTGSLAVAIVVGLPAVLDWAVVHTRKGIAAPPAADTVRDDATGARANVFDEVLYAQCWEDPSIDREALRIGPEDVVFSITSGGCNVLAFLIDDPRRIIALDVNPHQNYVLDLKMAAFAALDHHEVLALLGATDSTRRRALYGALRSRLTPDSRRYWDTHPRIIDEGLVHTGRYERYLRLVRRWFSLLMGPSLAQDVIGASTAEARATLFHRRWDNRRWRLLTGVLLSRWVMTRMFDPAFFAQLEDSFSFGRRFRARVERAVLELPVERNPFLAYALLGRFPTPQHLPLYLQPEYFETIRDRVDRIETVTGACEDHFATLPANTISKFNFSNVFEWMPPRTFDDLLRETVRVGRDGAVLAYRNLLVPRARPIGLAPWIEPERALSATLHARDLAFIYGAYVVERIVKQEDACPTVSSW
;
A
#
# COMPACT_ATOMS: atom_id res chain seq x y z
N MET A 1 21.48 -18.93 18.27
CA MET A 1 20.51 -19.06 17.16
C MET A 1 20.93 -18.13 16.03
N SER A 2 20.95 -18.58 14.77
CA SER A 2 21.41 -17.74 13.65
C SER A 2 20.38 -16.66 13.31
N LYS A 3 20.82 -15.48 12.84
CA LYS A 3 19.91 -14.39 12.38
C LYS A 3 18.91 -14.86 11.31
N LEU A 4 19.28 -15.86 10.51
CA LEU A 4 18.44 -16.48 9.48
C LEU A 4 17.26 -17.27 10.08
N THR A 5 17.49 -18.04 11.14
CA THR A 5 16.43 -18.83 11.80
C THR A 5 15.42 -17.95 12.54
N LEU A 6 15.84 -16.78 13.02
CA LEU A 6 14.94 -15.79 13.61
C LEU A 6 14.09 -15.07 12.56
N ARG A 7 14.68 -14.73 11.40
CA ARG A 7 13.95 -14.12 10.26
C ARG A 7 12.93 -15.08 9.64
N LEU A 8 13.30 -16.35 9.43
CA LEU A 8 12.39 -17.37 8.91
C LEU A 8 11.19 -17.61 9.84
N ARG A 9 11.43 -17.73 11.15
CA ARG A 9 10.34 -17.89 12.14
C ARG A 9 9.44 -16.67 12.27
N ARG A 10 9.99 -15.47 12.06
CA ARG A 10 9.20 -14.23 12.02
C ARG A 10 8.31 -14.18 10.77
N LEU A 11 8.83 -14.54 9.60
CA LEU A 11 8.06 -14.63 8.36
C LEU A 11 6.96 -15.70 8.45
N GLU A 12 7.24 -16.86 9.05
CA GLU A 12 6.24 -17.91 9.31
C GLU A 12 5.13 -17.41 10.25
N PHE A 13 5.48 -16.64 11.28
CA PHE A 13 4.51 -16.03 12.20
C PHE A 13 3.66 -14.95 11.52
N GLU A 14 4.27 -14.09 10.70
CA GLU A 14 3.57 -13.06 9.92
C GLU A 14 2.67 -13.69 8.85
N ALA A 15 3.05 -14.85 8.31
CA ALA A 15 2.28 -15.63 7.34
C ALA A 15 1.34 -16.69 7.96
N ARG A 16 1.25 -16.80 9.29
CA ARG A 16 0.60 -17.93 10.01
C ARG A 16 -0.83 -18.25 9.57
N ILE A 17 -1.60 -17.21 9.26
CA ILE A 17 -2.98 -17.30 8.78
C ILE A 17 -3.00 -17.87 7.35
N PHE A 18 -2.11 -17.39 6.47
CA PHE A 18 -1.99 -17.87 5.09
C PHE A 18 -1.50 -19.32 5.03
N VAL A 19 -0.58 -19.72 5.90
CA VAL A 19 -0.13 -21.12 5.99
C VAL A 19 -1.29 -22.02 6.43
N SER A 20 -2.08 -21.61 7.43
CA SER A 20 -3.25 -22.38 7.88
C SER A 20 -4.29 -22.54 6.76
N PHE A 21 -4.62 -21.47 6.05
CA PHE A 21 -5.51 -21.56 4.88
C PHE A 21 -4.92 -22.38 3.73
N GLY A 22 -3.61 -22.25 3.49
CA GLY A 22 -2.90 -23.03 2.48
C GLY A 22 -2.99 -24.53 2.75
N ILE A 23 -2.81 -24.96 4.00
CA ILE A 23 -2.99 -26.36 4.42
C ILE A 23 -4.43 -26.82 4.14
N VAL A 24 -5.44 -26.05 4.58
CA VAL A 24 -6.86 -26.39 4.38
C VAL A 24 -7.19 -26.52 2.88
N ILE A 25 -6.76 -25.56 2.07
CA ILE A 25 -6.99 -25.54 0.62
C ILE A 25 -6.27 -26.70 -0.06
N ALA A 26 -5.00 -26.94 0.26
CA ALA A 26 -4.21 -28.01 -0.36
C ALA A 26 -4.80 -29.39 -0.05
N VAL A 27 -5.12 -29.67 1.22
CA VAL A 27 -5.75 -30.95 1.60
C VAL A 27 -7.12 -31.09 0.96
N GLY A 28 -7.92 -30.02 0.91
CA GLY A 28 -9.22 -30.01 0.22
C GLY A 28 -9.11 -30.31 -1.27
N ILE A 29 -8.16 -29.67 -1.97
CA ILE A 29 -7.92 -29.90 -3.40
C ILE A 29 -7.51 -31.35 -3.65
N VAL A 30 -6.56 -31.89 -2.87
CA VAL A 30 -6.12 -33.28 -3.01
C VAL A 30 -7.28 -34.25 -2.73
N ALA A 31 -8.07 -33.98 -1.69
CA ALA A 31 -9.26 -34.76 -1.36
C ALA A 31 -10.28 -34.82 -2.51
N PHE A 32 -10.58 -33.68 -3.15
CA PHE A 32 -11.59 -33.60 -4.21
C PHE A 32 -11.08 -33.93 -5.62
N LEU A 33 -9.78 -33.79 -5.90
CA LEU A 33 -9.22 -34.08 -7.23
C LEU A 33 -8.64 -35.49 -7.35
N VAL A 34 -8.00 -35.98 -6.29
CA VAL A 34 -7.29 -37.27 -6.31
C VAL A 34 -8.13 -38.38 -5.68
N PHE A 35 -8.88 -38.06 -4.63
CA PHE A 35 -9.66 -39.04 -3.85
C PHE A 35 -11.17 -38.87 -3.99
N ALA A 36 -11.64 -38.24 -5.07
CA ALA A 36 -13.07 -37.97 -5.31
C ALA A 36 -13.95 -39.24 -5.25
N SER A 37 -13.40 -40.37 -5.70
CA SER A 37 -14.09 -41.67 -5.76
C SER A 37 -14.03 -42.44 -4.44
N SER A 38 -13.28 -41.96 -3.45
CA SER A 38 -13.18 -42.60 -2.13
C SER A 38 -14.32 -42.15 -1.22
N PRO A 39 -14.91 -43.06 -0.42
CA PRO A 39 -15.92 -42.68 0.56
C PRO A 39 -15.32 -41.74 1.61
N SER A 40 -16.14 -40.86 2.17
CA SER A 40 -15.73 -40.00 3.27
C SER A 40 -15.46 -40.82 4.54
N LEU A 41 -14.69 -40.25 5.48
CA LEU A 41 -14.45 -40.84 6.78
C LEU A 41 -15.76 -41.11 7.55
N LEU A 42 -16.77 -40.24 7.42
CA LEU A 42 -18.11 -40.49 7.96
C LEU A 42 -18.71 -41.79 7.41
N VAL A 43 -18.69 -42.00 6.09
CA VAL A 43 -19.22 -43.21 5.48
C VAL A 43 -18.44 -44.44 5.96
N LEU A 44 -17.11 -44.37 5.97
CA LEU A 44 -16.24 -45.46 6.42
C LEU A 44 -16.50 -45.86 7.89
N ILE A 45 -16.59 -44.86 8.79
CA ILE A 45 -16.91 -45.09 10.20
C ILE A 45 -18.30 -45.69 10.34
N GLY A 46 -19.30 -45.18 9.61
CA GLY A 46 -20.64 -45.74 9.59
C GLY A 46 -20.69 -47.18 9.10
N THR A 47 -19.97 -47.51 8.03
CA THR A 47 -19.87 -48.88 7.52
C THR A 47 -19.26 -49.81 8.56
N ALA A 48 -18.22 -49.37 9.28
CA ALA A 48 -17.63 -50.12 10.39
C ALA A 48 -18.61 -50.32 11.57
N LEU A 49 -19.57 -49.41 11.73
CA LEU A 49 -20.65 -49.50 12.72
C LEU A 49 -21.94 -50.14 12.15
N HIS A 50 -21.88 -50.75 10.97
CA HIS A 50 -23.02 -51.38 10.28
C HIS A 50 -24.19 -50.44 9.97
N LEU A 51 -23.91 -49.16 9.75
CA LEU A 51 -24.89 -48.15 9.33
C LEU A 51 -24.95 -48.06 7.81
N ASP A 52 -26.16 -47.85 7.29
CA ASP A 52 -26.37 -47.47 5.89
C ASP A 52 -25.63 -46.15 5.56
N PRO A 53 -24.99 -46.00 4.39
CA PRO A 53 -24.23 -44.81 4.04
C PRO A 53 -25.03 -43.51 4.14
N ALA A 54 -26.32 -43.51 3.79
CA ALA A 54 -27.16 -42.33 3.90
C ALA A 54 -27.39 -41.98 5.37
N VAL A 55 -27.72 -42.98 6.21
CA VAL A 55 -27.89 -42.79 7.66
C VAL A 55 -26.60 -42.29 8.30
N SER A 56 -25.46 -42.87 7.92
CA SER A 56 -24.14 -42.45 8.39
C SER A 56 -23.84 -40.99 8.05
N LEU A 57 -24.13 -40.55 6.82
CA LEU A 57 -23.94 -39.16 6.43
C LEU A 57 -24.86 -38.21 7.22
N ARG A 58 -26.13 -38.57 7.45
CA ARG A 58 -27.05 -37.73 8.23
C ARG A 58 -26.57 -37.57 9.68
N VAL A 59 -26.32 -38.69 10.36
CA VAL A 59 -25.86 -38.69 11.76
C VAL A 59 -24.48 -38.02 11.85
N GLY A 60 -23.61 -38.28 10.89
CA GLY A 60 -22.29 -37.68 10.79
C GLY A 60 -22.34 -36.16 10.64
N PHE A 61 -23.16 -35.63 9.73
CA PHE A 61 -23.32 -34.18 9.57
C PHE A 61 -23.93 -33.51 10.80
N LEU A 62 -24.88 -34.17 11.48
CA LEU A 62 -25.40 -33.68 12.77
C LEU A 62 -24.28 -33.66 13.83
N GLY A 63 -23.44 -34.69 13.89
CA GLY A 63 -22.27 -34.75 14.76
C GLY A 63 -21.28 -33.62 14.47
N VAL A 64 -20.98 -33.36 13.20
CA VAL A 64 -20.10 -32.25 12.79
C VAL A 64 -20.71 -30.89 13.17
N ALA A 65 -22.01 -30.69 12.99
CA ALA A 65 -22.68 -29.47 13.45
C ALA A 65 -22.51 -29.26 14.96
N GLY A 66 -22.65 -30.32 15.77
CA GLY A 66 -22.40 -30.29 17.21
C GLY A 66 -20.95 -29.93 17.57
N VAL A 67 -19.97 -30.54 16.88
CA VAL A 67 -18.54 -30.21 17.04
C VAL A 67 -18.27 -28.75 16.73
N LEU A 68 -18.89 -28.20 15.68
CA LEU A 68 -18.74 -26.80 15.30
C LEU A 68 -19.39 -25.83 16.29
N VAL A 69 -20.50 -26.21 16.93
CA VAL A 69 -21.08 -25.42 18.04
C VAL A 69 -20.07 -25.29 19.18
N LEU A 70 -19.45 -26.41 19.59
CA LEU A 70 -18.45 -26.41 20.66
C LEU A 70 -17.20 -25.60 20.27
N ALA A 71 -16.69 -25.80 19.06
CA ALA A 71 -15.53 -25.07 18.55
C ALA A 71 -15.81 -23.56 18.47
N CYS A 72 -16.95 -23.15 17.90
CA CYS A 72 -17.33 -21.75 17.77
C CYS A 72 -17.52 -21.11 19.16
N GLY A 73 -18.19 -21.80 20.08
CA GLY A 73 -18.37 -21.34 21.47
C GLY A 73 -17.04 -21.11 22.18
N LEU A 74 -16.12 -22.08 22.11
CA LEU A 74 -14.78 -21.95 22.70
C LEU A 74 -13.99 -20.80 22.07
N ARG A 75 -14.03 -20.66 20.74
CA ARG A 75 -13.32 -19.60 20.02
C ARG A 75 -13.84 -18.21 20.37
N MET A 76 -15.17 -18.02 20.42
CA MET A 76 -15.80 -16.76 20.80
C MET A 76 -15.54 -16.40 22.27
N TRP A 77 -15.56 -17.39 23.17
CA TRP A 77 -15.24 -17.19 24.58
C TRP A 77 -13.77 -16.78 24.77
N ALA A 78 -12.84 -17.47 24.10
CA ALA A 78 -11.42 -17.13 24.13
C ALA A 78 -11.12 -15.76 23.53
N GLY A 79 -11.73 -15.44 22.39
CA GLY A 79 -11.62 -14.14 21.72
C GLY A 79 -12.36 -12.99 22.41
N SER A 80 -13.16 -13.28 23.45
CA SER A 80 -13.76 -12.24 24.30
C SER A 80 -12.83 -11.83 25.45
N MET A 81 -11.86 -12.69 25.80
CA MET A 81 -10.87 -12.44 26.86
C MET A 81 -9.56 -11.83 26.34
N LEU A 82 -9.27 -11.99 25.04
CA LEU A 82 -8.25 -11.22 24.32
C LEU A 82 -8.93 -10.32 23.31
N THR A 83 -8.70 -9.01 23.37
CA THR A 83 -9.22 -8.07 22.37
C THR A 83 -8.77 -8.48 20.96
N SER A 84 -9.62 -8.30 19.95
CA SER A 84 -9.33 -8.69 18.56
C SER A 84 -8.07 -8.02 17.99
N GLY A 85 -7.66 -6.86 18.52
CA GLY A 85 -6.38 -6.23 18.18
C GLY A 85 -5.14 -7.03 18.64
N ARG A 86 -5.22 -7.70 19.80
CA ARG A 86 -4.10 -8.48 20.37
C ARG A 86 -3.92 -9.83 19.71
N MET A 87 -5.02 -10.52 19.38
CA MET A 87 -4.98 -11.80 18.66
C MET A 87 -4.40 -11.65 17.24
N MET A 88 -4.65 -10.50 16.61
CA MET A 88 -4.41 -10.31 15.18
C MET A 88 -3.14 -9.52 14.84
N ALA A 89 -2.46 -8.96 15.84
CA ALA A 89 -1.22 -8.23 15.63
C ALA A 89 -0.11 -9.12 15.00
N PHE A 90 0.65 -8.53 14.07
CA PHE A 90 1.86 -9.16 13.51
C PHE A 90 3.00 -9.29 14.52
N PRO A 91 3.25 -8.32 15.43
CA PRO A 91 4.07 -8.56 16.62
C PRO A 91 3.23 -9.16 17.76
N VAL A 92 3.84 -10.02 18.58
CA VAL A 92 3.23 -10.46 19.85
C VAL A 92 3.08 -9.23 20.76
N GLN A 93 1.86 -8.85 21.09
CA GLN A 93 1.57 -7.78 22.05
C GLN A 93 1.42 -8.37 23.44
N ALA A 94 2.35 -8.07 24.36
CA ALA A 94 2.39 -8.70 25.68
C ALA A 94 2.50 -7.69 26.83
N ASP A 95 1.61 -6.69 26.83
CA ASP A 95 1.55 -5.70 27.91
C ASP A 95 0.91 -6.27 29.20
N ALA A 96 0.12 -7.36 29.11
CA ALA A 96 -0.45 -8.07 30.26
C ALA A 96 -0.74 -9.57 29.96
N LEU A 97 -0.53 -10.44 30.95
CA LEU A 97 -0.82 -11.87 30.87
C LEU A 97 -2.31 -12.14 31.20
N THR A 98 -3.11 -12.60 30.22
CA THR A 98 -4.53 -12.95 30.44
C THR A 98 -4.66 -14.32 31.12
N LEU A 99 -5.22 -14.33 32.33
CA LEU A 99 -5.47 -15.55 33.14
C LEU A 99 -6.98 -15.80 33.39
N ALA A 100 -7.83 -15.23 32.54
CA ALA A 100 -9.29 -15.26 32.68
C ALA A 100 -9.95 -16.21 31.65
N GLY A 101 -11.13 -16.73 31.99
CA GLY A 101 -11.91 -17.60 31.10
C GLY A 101 -11.15 -18.86 30.66
N PRO A 102 -11.13 -19.21 29.36
CA PRO A 102 -10.59 -20.47 28.88
C PRO A 102 -9.05 -20.57 29.03
N TYR A 103 -8.36 -19.44 29.24
CA TYR A 103 -6.93 -19.39 29.54
C TYR A 103 -6.57 -20.00 30.91
N ARG A 104 -7.56 -20.26 31.78
CA ARG A 104 -7.36 -21.04 33.01
C ARG A 104 -7.22 -22.54 32.76
N LEU A 105 -7.72 -23.01 31.62
CA LEU A 105 -7.83 -24.43 31.27
C LEU A 105 -6.69 -24.86 30.36
N VAL A 106 -6.41 -24.05 29.34
CA VAL A 106 -5.36 -24.26 28.34
C VAL A 106 -4.76 -22.90 27.95
N ARG A 107 -3.46 -22.86 27.63
CA ARG A 107 -2.80 -21.59 27.28
C ARG A 107 -3.21 -21.05 25.92
N ASN A 108 -3.59 -21.92 24.99
CA ASN A 108 -3.92 -21.55 23.61
C ASN A 108 -5.31 -22.05 23.15
N PRO A 109 -6.40 -21.58 23.80
CA PRO A 109 -7.76 -22.07 23.53
C PRO A 109 -8.28 -21.75 22.12
N ILE A 110 -7.72 -20.73 21.47
CA ILE A 110 -8.07 -20.35 20.08
C ILE A 110 -7.58 -21.40 19.09
N TYR A 111 -6.31 -21.83 19.23
CA TYR A 111 -5.74 -22.92 18.42
C TYR A 111 -6.43 -24.25 18.71
N LEU A 112 -6.82 -24.51 19.96
CA LEU A 112 -7.64 -25.68 20.32
C LEU A 112 -9.00 -25.65 19.61
N ALA A 113 -9.69 -24.50 19.63
CA ALA A 113 -10.98 -24.36 18.97
C ALA A 113 -10.90 -24.62 17.46
N ASP A 114 -9.86 -24.11 16.79
CA ASP A 114 -9.64 -24.37 15.36
C ASP A 114 -9.36 -25.84 15.09
N LEU A 115 -8.52 -26.47 15.91
CA LEU A 115 -8.22 -27.89 15.78
C LEU A 115 -9.49 -28.75 15.92
N VAL A 116 -10.36 -28.44 16.89
CA VAL A 116 -11.65 -29.12 17.07
C VAL A 116 -12.55 -28.93 15.85
N ALA A 117 -12.64 -27.70 15.31
CA ALA A 117 -13.43 -27.45 14.10
C ALA A 117 -12.90 -28.24 12.89
N PHE A 118 -11.58 -28.24 12.68
CA PHE A 118 -10.96 -28.94 11.55
C PHE A 118 -10.98 -30.47 11.69
N CYS A 119 -11.05 -31.02 12.90
CA CYS A 119 -11.40 -32.42 13.11
C CYS A 119 -12.81 -32.73 12.59
N GLY A 120 -13.79 -31.86 12.85
CA GLY A 120 -15.15 -32.01 12.31
C GLY A 120 -15.17 -31.96 10.77
N PHE A 121 -14.46 -31.01 10.17
CA PHE A 121 -14.35 -30.92 8.70
C PHE A 121 -13.63 -32.11 8.08
N ALA A 122 -12.59 -32.64 8.74
CA ALA A 122 -11.83 -33.80 8.26
C ALA A 122 -12.72 -35.04 8.08
N LEU A 123 -13.67 -35.27 9.00
CA LEU A 123 -14.60 -36.41 8.90
C LEU A 123 -15.43 -36.40 7.62
N CYS A 124 -15.75 -35.22 7.09
CA CYS A 124 -16.51 -35.05 5.86
C CYS A 124 -15.71 -35.35 4.59
N LEU A 125 -14.39 -35.47 4.69
CA LEU A 125 -13.49 -35.73 3.57
C LEU A 125 -13.15 -37.23 3.44
N PRO A 126 -12.63 -37.67 2.28
CA PRO A 126 -11.98 -38.97 2.14
C PRO A 126 -10.83 -39.18 3.14
N PRO A 127 -10.25 -40.40 3.27
CA PRO A 127 -9.23 -40.71 4.27
C PRO A 127 -8.05 -39.74 4.36
N ILE A 128 -7.62 -39.15 3.23
CA ILE A 128 -6.57 -38.12 3.19
C ILE A 128 -6.92 -36.88 4.04
N GLY A 129 -8.21 -36.61 4.27
CA GLY A 129 -8.71 -35.56 5.14
C GLY A 129 -8.24 -35.68 6.59
N ALA A 130 -7.87 -36.87 7.07
CA ALA A 130 -7.26 -37.05 8.39
C ALA A 130 -5.91 -36.33 8.52
N ALA A 131 -5.22 -36.03 7.41
CA ALA A 131 -4.00 -35.23 7.42
C ALA A 131 -4.25 -33.78 7.85
N LEU A 132 -5.47 -33.24 7.66
CA LEU A 132 -5.79 -31.86 7.96
C LEU A 132 -5.55 -31.48 9.44
N PRO A 133 -6.17 -32.14 10.44
CA PRO A 133 -5.92 -31.82 11.84
C PRO A 133 -4.47 -32.11 12.26
N VAL A 134 -3.81 -33.12 11.67
CA VAL A 134 -2.41 -33.44 11.97
C VAL A 134 -1.47 -32.33 11.53
N LEU A 135 -1.60 -31.86 10.28
CA LEU A 135 -0.77 -30.79 9.73
C LEU A 135 -1.01 -29.45 10.46
N LEU A 136 -2.27 -29.15 10.80
CA LEU A 136 -2.60 -27.97 11.59
C LEU A 136 -2.07 -28.06 13.02
N LEU A 137 -2.12 -29.24 13.66
CA LEU A 137 -1.52 -29.45 14.97
C LEU A 137 -0.02 -29.20 14.93
N LEU A 138 0.71 -29.73 13.94
CA LEU A 138 2.15 -29.49 13.80
C LEU A 138 2.46 -28.00 13.62
N HIS A 139 1.70 -27.31 12.77
CA HIS A 139 1.81 -25.87 12.53
C HIS A 139 1.54 -25.06 13.81
N TYR A 140 0.46 -25.37 14.53
CA TYR A 140 0.11 -24.69 15.78
C TYR A 140 1.14 -24.96 16.88
N LEU A 141 1.69 -26.17 17.01
CA LEU A 141 2.76 -26.44 17.96
C LEU A 141 4.02 -25.61 17.68
N GLN A 142 4.33 -25.35 16.41
CA GLN A 142 5.44 -24.46 16.03
C GLN A 142 5.17 -22.99 16.40
N LEU A 143 3.95 -22.51 16.13
CA LEU A 143 3.53 -21.14 16.48
C LEU A 143 3.49 -20.92 17.99
N ILE A 144 2.89 -21.85 18.73
CA ILE A 144 2.83 -21.82 20.19
C ILE A 144 4.25 -21.70 20.75
N ARG A 145 5.20 -22.54 20.32
CA ARG A 145 6.59 -22.44 20.78
C ARG A 145 7.24 -21.08 20.50
N TYR A 146 6.84 -20.39 19.44
CA TYR A 146 7.34 -19.05 19.12
C TYR A 146 6.72 -18.00 20.04
N GLU A 147 5.39 -18.02 20.22
CA GLU A 147 4.64 -17.11 21.08
C GLU A 147 5.05 -17.27 22.56
N GLU A 148 5.15 -18.50 23.05
CA GLU A 148 5.50 -18.80 24.44
C GLU A 148 6.91 -18.29 24.79
N ARG A 149 7.86 -18.34 23.85
CA ARG A 149 9.21 -17.76 24.05
C ARG A 149 9.18 -16.23 24.10
N ALA A 150 8.29 -15.59 23.36
CA ALA A 150 8.12 -14.14 23.44
C ALA A 150 7.50 -13.74 24.79
N LEU A 151 6.48 -14.48 25.23
CA LEU A 151 5.84 -14.28 26.53
C LEU A 151 6.81 -14.53 27.69
N GLU A 152 7.65 -15.56 27.60
CA GLU A 152 8.66 -15.85 28.62
C GLU A 152 9.73 -14.74 28.72
N ARG A 153 10.18 -14.19 27.57
CA ARG A 153 11.12 -13.05 27.57
C ARG A 153 10.52 -11.80 28.21
N GLN A 154 9.22 -11.57 28.03
CA GLN A 154 8.56 -10.36 28.49
C GLN A 154 8.12 -10.44 29.95
N PHE A 155 7.61 -11.59 30.40
CA PHE A 155 7.00 -11.74 31.72
C PHE A 155 7.81 -12.60 32.71
N GLY A 156 8.92 -13.20 32.27
CA GLY A 156 9.84 -13.95 33.12
C GLY A 156 9.14 -14.99 34.01
N ASP A 157 9.37 -14.90 35.32
CA ASP A 157 8.87 -15.84 36.31
C ASP A 157 7.34 -15.95 36.36
N ARG A 158 6.61 -14.87 36.08
CA ARG A 158 5.15 -14.89 36.07
C ARG A 158 4.61 -15.83 35.00
N TYR A 159 5.26 -15.88 33.84
CA TYR A 159 4.90 -16.81 32.77
C TYR A 159 5.34 -18.25 33.08
N ARG A 160 6.50 -18.43 33.72
CA ARG A 160 6.97 -19.75 34.16
C ARG A 160 6.01 -20.41 35.17
N ILE A 161 5.53 -19.66 36.15
CA ILE A 161 4.53 -20.14 37.12
C ILE A 161 3.21 -20.51 36.43
N TYR A 162 2.75 -19.67 35.50
CA TYR A 162 1.54 -19.94 34.73
C TYR A 162 1.66 -21.20 33.86
N SER A 163 2.72 -21.32 33.07
CA SER A 163 2.97 -22.45 32.16
C SER A 163 3.18 -23.78 32.88
N ALA A 164 3.68 -23.76 34.13
CA ALA A 164 3.79 -24.96 34.96
C ALA A 164 2.44 -25.54 35.37
N THR A 165 1.38 -24.72 35.47
CA THR A 165 0.06 -25.15 35.96
C THR A 165 -1.01 -25.24 34.89
N VAL A 166 -0.79 -24.65 33.71
CA VAL A 166 -1.76 -24.63 32.60
C VAL A 166 -1.14 -25.26 31.34
N PRO A 167 -1.69 -26.37 30.83
CA PRO A 167 -1.16 -27.04 29.64
C PRO A 167 -1.39 -26.22 28.35
N PRO A 168 -0.61 -26.48 27.27
CA PRO A 168 -0.65 -25.64 26.07
C PRO A 168 -1.93 -25.78 25.24
N LEU A 169 -2.48 -26.99 25.07
CA LEU A 169 -3.62 -27.27 24.19
C LEU A 169 -4.67 -28.21 24.78
N LEU A 170 -4.30 -29.27 25.52
CA LEU A 170 -5.26 -30.21 26.10
C LEU A 170 -5.31 -30.03 27.62
N PRO A 171 -6.50 -29.89 28.24
CA PRO A 171 -6.61 -29.72 29.68
C PRO A 171 -6.13 -30.97 30.42
N ASN A 172 -5.50 -30.78 31.56
CA ASN A 172 -5.12 -31.86 32.48
C ASN A 172 -6.04 -31.84 33.71
N LEU A 173 -5.96 -32.86 34.57
CA LEU A 173 -6.83 -32.97 35.74
C LEU A 173 -6.76 -31.72 36.65
N SER A 174 -5.59 -31.11 36.79
CA SER A 174 -5.38 -29.91 37.59
C SER A 174 -5.96 -28.62 36.98
N SER A 175 -6.04 -28.52 35.64
CA SER A 175 -6.67 -27.37 34.98
C SER A 175 -8.17 -27.58 34.83
N ALA A 176 -8.63 -28.82 34.66
CA ALA A 176 -10.05 -29.18 34.62
C ALA A 176 -10.79 -28.86 35.94
N SER A 177 -10.13 -28.98 37.10
CA SER A 177 -10.71 -28.59 38.39
C SER A 177 -11.05 -27.09 38.48
N ARG A 178 -10.49 -26.26 37.59
CA ARG A 178 -10.74 -24.81 37.50
C ARG A 178 -11.90 -24.46 36.55
N LEU A 179 -12.59 -25.45 35.98
CA LEU A 179 -13.67 -25.24 35.01
C LEU A 179 -14.82 -24.40 35.58
N GLY A 180 -15.25 -24.67 36.82
CA GLY A 180 -16.30 -23.87 37.47
C GLY A 180 -15.93 -22.40 37.60
N ALA A 181 -14.68 -22.13 38.02
CA ALA A 181 -14.15 -20.77 38.10
C ALA A 181 -13.91 -20.13 36.72
N ALA A 182 -13.65 -20.91 35.67
CA ALA A 182 -13.53 -20.39 34.31
C ALA A 182 -14.92 -19.97 33.77
N LEU A 183 -15.94 -20.81 33.97
CA LEU A 183 -17.31 -20.56 33.48
C LEU A 183 -18.01 -19.42 34.23
N ALA A 184 -17.66 -19.16 35.49
CA ALA A 184 -18.22 -18.05 36.27
C ALA A 184 -17.99 -16.68 35.62
N ASP A 185 -16.88 -16.52 34.89
CA ASP A 185 -16.51 -15.29 34.18
C ASP A 185 -16.82 -15.37 32.66
N ALA A 186 -17.68 -16.31 32.23
CA ALA A 186 -17.95 -16.52 30.81
C ALA A 186 -18.75 -15.35 30.21
N VAL A 187 -18.07 -14.55 29.38
CA VAL A 187 -18.68 -13.43 28.65
C VAL A 187 -18.35 -13.57 27.17
N ILE A 188 -19.36 -13.40 26.31
CA ILE A 188 -19.18 -13.23 24.87
C ILE A 188 -19.38 -11.75 24.56
N THR A 189 -18.30 -11.05 24.25
CA THR A 189 -18.36 -9.64 23.89
C THR A 189 -18.74 -9.46 22.43
N ARG A 190 -19.23 -8.27 22.06
CA ARG A 190 -19.50 -7.92 20.66
C ARG A 190 -18.23 -8.04 19.79
N ASP A 191 -17.07 -7.74 20.35
CA ASP A 191 -15.78 -7.87 19.66
C ASP A 191 -15.38 -9.35 19.46
N GLY A 192 -15.53 -10.17 20.50
CA GLY A 192 -15.31 -11.61 20.46
C GLY A 192 -16.22 -12.29 19.43
N PHE A 193 -17.52 -11.96 19.41
CA PHE A 193 -18.47 -12.48 18.43
C PHE A 193 -18.09 -12.12 16.99
N ARG A 194 -17.90 -10.81 16.69
CA ARG A 194 -17.66 -10.34 15.32
C ARG A 194 -16.37 -10.87 14.69
N HIS A 195 -15.35 -11.14 15.50
CA HIS A 195 -14.02 -11.52 15.00
C HIS A 195 -13.70 -13.01 15.19
N ASN A 196 -14.54 -13.77 15.88
CA ASN A 196 -14.29 -15.19 16.16
C ASN A 196 -15.43 -16.15 15.78
N ALA A 197 -16.54 -15.65 15.23
CA ALA A 197 -17.64 -16.46 14.71
C ALA A 197 -17.35 -17.12 13.34
N LEU A 198 -16.09 -17.48 13.06
CA LEU A 198 -15.61 -17.98 11.77
C LEU A 198 -16.43 -19.15 11.22
N TYR A 199 -16.82 -20.07 12.11
CA TYR A 199 -17.52 -21.30 11.77
C TYR A 199 -19.04 -21.22 11.93
N LEU A 200 -19.57 -20.06 12.32
CA LEU A 200 -20.98 -19.94 12.74
C LEU A 200 -21.95 -20.31 11.62
N LEU A 201 -21.69 -19.88 10.37
CA LEU A 201 -22.55 -20.22 9.23
C LEU A 201 -22.42 -21.68 8.77
N PHE A 202 -21.35 -22.39 9.14
CA PHE A 202 -21.25 -23.81 8.84
C PHE A 202 -22.23 -24.65 9.66
N ILE A 203 -22.64 -24.20 10.85
CA ILE A 203 -23.59 -24.94 11.71
C ILE A 203 -24.94 -25.14 11.00
N PRO A 204 -25.68 -24.09 10.56
CA PRO A 204 -26.91 -24.29 9.80
C PRO A 204 -26.64 -24.96 8.44
N GLY A 205 -25.47 -24.75 7.83
CA GLY A 205 -25.05 -25.46 6.62
C GLY A 205 -24.99 -26.97 6.79
N PHE A 206 -24.42 -27.47 7.89
CA PHE A 206 -24.35 -28.90 8.21
C PHE A 206 -25.69 -29.49 8.64
N LEU A 207 -26.54 -28.71 9.31
CA LEU A 207 -27.92 -29.14 9.56
C LEU A 207 -28.69 -29.35 8.25
N LEU A 208 -28.53 -28.46 7.27
CA LEU A 208 -29.11 -28.62 5.94
C LEU A 208 -28.45 -29.76 5.15
N ALA A 209 -27.14 -29.97 5.28
CA ALA A 209 -26.45 -31.11 4.70
C ALA A 209 -26.95 -32.44 5.27
N ALA A 210 -27.29 -32.50 6.56
CA ALA A 210 -27.89 -33.68 7.18
C ALA A 210 -29.27 -34.02 6.60
N VAL A 211 -30.04 -33.02 6.16
CA VAL A 211 -31.33 -33.25 5.49
C VAL A 211 -31.14 -33.63 4.02
N THR A 212 -30.24 -32.94 3.33
CA THR A 212 -30.05 -33.07 1.87
C THR A 212 -29.08 -34.19 1.46
N GLY A 213 -28.28 -34.69 2.39
CA GLY A 213 -27.19 -35.64 2.13
C GLY A 213 -25.98 -35.04 1.40
N SER A 214 -25.93 -33.71 1.22
CA SER A 214 -24.93 -33.04 0.38
C SER A 214 -24.00 -32.12 1.18
N LEU A 215 -22.71 -32.47 1.20
CA LEU A 215 -21.66 -31.62 1.77
C LEU A 215 -21.55 -30.25 1.08
N ALA A 216 -21.88 -30.19 -0.22
CA ALA A 216 -21.82 -28.94 -0.98
C ALA A 216 -22.74 -27.85 -0.39
N VAL A 217 -23.88 -28.24 0.20
CA VAL A 217 -24.80 -27.31 0.86
C VAL A 217 -24.14 -26.68 2.08
N ALA A 218 -23.43 -27.46 2.90
CA ALA A 218 -22.68 -26.92 4.04
C ALA A 218 -21.58 -25.95 3.62
N ILE A 219 -20.88 -26.24 2.52
CA ILE A 219 -19.82 -25.38 1.96
C ILE A 219 -20.42 -24.06 1.46
N VAL A 220 -21.49 -24.11 0.66
CA VAL A 220 -22.12 -22.90 0.08
C VAL A 220 -22.64 -21.97 1.17
N VAL A 221 -23.24 -22.52 2.23
CA VAL A 221 -23.77 -21.72 3.35
C VAL A 221 -22.64 -21.20 4.26
N GLY A 222 -21.62 -22.01 4.53
CA GLY A 222 -20.57 -21.67 5.49
C GLY A 222 -19.42 -20.80 4.93
N LEU A 223 -19.04 -21.00 3.67
CA LEU A 223 -17.89 -20.34 3.05
C LEU A 223 -17.95 -18.80 3.06
N PRO A 224 -19.12 -18.13 2.89
CA PRO A 224 -19.21 -16.68 3.02
C PRO A 224 -18.70 -16.12 4.34
N ALA A 225 -18.89 -16.81 5.47
CA ALA A 225 -18.37 -16.35 6.78
C ALA A 225 -16.84 -16.40 6.83
N VAL A 226 -16.22 -17.41 6.22
CA VAL A 226 -14.76 -17.53 6.15
C VAL A 226 -14.16 -16.47 5.22
N LEU A 227 -14.83 -16.19 4.10
CA LEU A 227 -14.41 -15.14 3.18
C LEU A 227 -14.55 -13.75 3.81
N ASP A 228 -15.69 -13.45 4.45
CA ASP A 228 -15.88 -12.20 5.18
C ASP A 228 -14.85 -12.05 6.30
N TRP A 229 -14.63 -13.10 7.09
CA TRP A 229 -13.59 -13.12 8.11
C TRP A 229 -12.20 -12.89 7.52
N ALA A 230 -11.80 -13.59 6.46
CA ALA A 230 -10.51 -13.39 5.82
C ALA A 230 -10.33 -11.94 5.33
N VAL A 231 -11.39 -11.33 4.78
CA VAL A 231 -11.40 -9.94 4.30
C VAL A 231 -11.35 -8.94 5.45
N VAL A 232 -12.08 -9.17 6.55
CA VAL A 232 -12.09 -8.29 7.73
C VAL A 232 -10.76 -8.36 8.50
N HIS A 233 -10.13 -9.53 8.58
CA HIS A 233 -8.96 -9.76 9.44
C HIS A 233 -7.63 -9.48 8.75
N THR A 234 -7.56 -9.61 7.43
CA THR A 234 -6.45 -9.04 6.65
C THR A 234 -6.40 -7.51 6.75
N ARG A 235 -7.49 -6.85 7.15
CA ARG A 235 -7.52 -5.40 7.45
C ARG A 235 -7.05 -5.06 8.87
N LYS A 236 -7.27 -5.93 9.88
CA LYS A 236 -6.96 -5.66 11.29
C LYS A 236 -5.54 -6.03 11.74
N GLY A 237 -4.92 -7.07 11.17
CA GLY A 237 -3.54 -7.44 11.54
C GLY A 237 -2.50 -6.37 11.18
N ILE A 238 -2.87 -5.42 10.31
CA ILE A 238 -2.07 -4.29 9.85
C ILE A 238 -2.12 -3.09 10.83
N ALA A 239 -2.91 -3.16 11.92
CA ALA A 239 -2.93 -2.10 12.93
C ALA A 239 -1.55 -2.00 13.63
N ALA A 240 -0.90 -0.84 13.47
CA ALA A 240 0.38 -0.54 14.09
C ALA A 240 0.28 -0.65 15.63
N PRO A 241 1.34 -1.10 16.33
CA PRO A 241 1.36 -1.05 17.79
C PRO A 241 1.17 0.40 18.25
N PRO A 242 0.53 0.64 19.41
CA PRO A 242 0.52 1.97 20.01
C PRO A 242 1.97 2.41 20.25
N ALA A 243 2.26 3.69 19.95
CA ALA A 243 3.58 4.27 20.09
C ALA A 243 4.08 4.10 21.53
N ALA A 244 4.97 3.13 21.74
CA ALA A 244 5.77 3.05 22.94
C ALA A 244 6.95 4.01 22.77
N ASP A 245 7.01 5.00 23.64
CA ASP A 245 8.16 5.89 23.82
C ASP A 245 9.44 5.05 23.95
N THR A 246 10.21 4.98 22.88
CA THR A 246 11.56 4.41 22.89
C THR A 246 12.47 5.34 22.11
N VAL A 247 13.17 6.14 22.91
CA VAL A 247 14.59 6.54 22.80
C VAL A 247 15.23 6.34 21.42
N ARG A 248 15.72 7.47 20.88
CA ARG A 248 16.76 7.58 19.85
C ARG A 248 17.79 6.46 19.97
N ASP A 249 17.87 5.60 18.95
CA ASP A 249 19.15 5.08 18.45
C ASP A 249 18.96 4.55 17.02
N ASP A 250 19.97 4.84 16.20
CA ASP A 250 20.28 4.26 14.89
C ASP A 250 19.38 4.61 13.69
N ALA A 251 19.55 5.84 13.21
CA ALA A 251 19.34 6.20 11.81
C ALA A 251 20.28 5.38 10.90
N THR A 252 19.85 4.20 10.47
CA THR A 252 20.33 3.45 9.27
C THR A 252 19.67 2.08 9.08
N GLY A 253 18.76 1.65 9.97
CA GLY A 253 18.39 0.23 10.08
C GLY A 253 17.02 -0.23 9.58
N ALA A 254 16.26 0.45 8.71
CA ALA A 254 14.99 -0.11 8.14
C ALA A 254 14.38 0.61 6.91
N ARG A 255 15.15 1.29 6.04
CA ARG A 255 14.60 1.95 4.82
C ARG A 255 14.65 1.09 3.53
N ALA A 256 14.91 -0.22 3.64
CA ALA A 256 15.24 -1.08 2.49
C ALA A 256 14.01 -1.77 1.86
N ASN A 257 13.58 -1.29 0.67
CA ASN A 257 12.96 -2.05 -0.45
C ASN A 257 12.21 -1.15 -1.46
N VAL A 258 11.83 0.09 -1.10
CA VAL A 258 11.06 0.99 -2.01
C VAL A 258 11.98 1.83 -2.89
N PHE A 259 13.19 2.15 -2.41
CA PHE A 259 14.15 3.04 -3.08
C PHE A 259 15.21 2.32 -3.93
N ASP A 260 15.07 1.02 -4.18
CA ASP A 260 16.03 0.25 -5.00
C ASP A 260 15.70 0.28 -6.51
N GLU A 261 14.69 1.05 -6.91
CA GLU A 261 14.29 1.22 -8.31
C GLU A 261 13.70 2.61 -8.59
N VAL A 262 13.47 2.91 -9.87
CA VAL A 262 12.76 4.11 -10.32
C VAL A 262 11.29 4.05 -9.87
N LEU A 263 10.89 4.97 -8.99
CA LEU A 263 9.52 5.08 -8.51
C LEU A 263 8.59 5.72 -9.54
N TYR A 264 9.06 6.81 -10.14
CA TYR A 264 8.31 7.63 -11.09
C TYR A 264 9.20 7.95 -12.28
N ALA A 265 8.87 7.42 -13.47
CA ALA A 265 9.57 7.83 -14.69
C ALA A 265 9.09 9.19 -15.22
N GLN A 266 7.93 9.65 -14.71
CA GLN A 266 7.30 10.92 -15.03
C GLN A 266 6.89 11.64 -13.74
N CYS A 267 7.02 12.97 -13.69
CA CYS A 267 6.34 13.74 -12.64
C CYS A 267 4.83 13.69 -12.92
N TRP A 268 4.05 13.34 -11.91
CA TRP A 268 2.59 13.30 -11.97
C TRP A 268 2.02 14.60 -11.41
N GLU A 269 2.48 15.72 -11.96
CA GLU A 269 2.27 17.07 -11.47
C GLU A 269 2.25 18.01 -12.67
N ASP A 270 1.25 18.88 -12.77
CA ASP A 270 1.14 19.82 -13.88
C ASP A 270 2.16 20.98 -13.72
N PRO A 271 3.22 21.05 -14.56
CA PRO A 271 4.22 22.10 -14.43
C PRO A 271 3.67 23.47 -14.87
N SER A 272 2.55 23.55 -15.61
CA SER A 272 2.02 24.85 -16.06
C SER A 272 1.55 25.71 -14.89
N ILE A 273 0.88 25.10 -13.91
CA ILE A 273 0.45 25.80 -12.70
C ILE A 273 1.62 26.08 -11.74
N ASP A 274 2.67 25.25 -11.76
CA ASP A 274 3.89 25.49 -10.99
C ASP A 274 4.63 26.72 -11.52
N ARG A 275 4.77 26.84 -12.84
CA ARG A 275 5.38 28.01 -13.49
C ARG A 275 4.63 29.31 -13.17
N GLU A 276 3.30 29.28 -13.21
CA GLU A 276 2.46 30.44 -12.85
C GLU A 276 2.56 30.81 -11.36
N ALA A 277 2.66 29.80 -10.47
CA ALA A 277 2.85 30.04 -9.04
C ALA A 277 4.23 30.63 -8.73
N LEU A 278 5.28 29.98 -9.24
CA LEU A 278 6.65 30.31 -8.90
C LEU A 278 7.08 31.63 -9.54
N ARG A 279 6.60 31.97 -10.75
CA ARG A 279 7.00 33.19 -11.49
C ARG A 279 8.53 33.30 -11.55
N ILE A 280 9.12 32.27 -12.15
CA ILE A 280 10.58 32.12 -12.27
C ILE A 280 11.10 33.19 -13.24
N GLY A 281 12.26 33.75 -12.94
CA GLY A 281 13.00 34.67 -13.81
C GLY A 281 14.52 34.45 -13.74
N PRO A 282 15.30 35.30 -14.44
CA PRO A 282 16.73 35.09 -14.70
C PRO A 282 17.65 35.06 -13.47
N GLU A 283 17.24 35.69 -12.37
CA GLU A 283 18.01 35.75 -11.12
C GLU A 283 17.63 34.66 -10.11
N ASP A 284 16.66 33.83 -10.47
CA ASP A 284 16.09 32.86 -9.55
C ASP A 284 16.94 31.60 -9.41
N VAL A 285 17.08 31.17 -8.16
CA VAL A 285 17.58 29.84 -7.80
C VAL A 285 16.36 29.02 -7.41
N VAL A 286 16.08 27.98 -8.18
CA VAL A 286 14.90 27.14 -8.03
C VAL A 286 15.28 25.83 -7.37
N PHE A 287 14.70 25.52 -6.23
CA PHE A 287 14.72 24.18 -5.64
C PHE A 287 13.53 23.37 -6.17
N SER A 288 13.76 22.13 -6.58
CA SER A 288 12.70 21.20 -6.94
C SER A 288 13.03 19.79 -6.51
N ILE A 289 12.04 19.06 -6.01
CA ILE A 289 12.14 17.60 -5.90
C ILE A 289 12.32 17.03 -7.32
N THR A 290 13.29 16.13 -7.51
CA THR A 290 13.60 15.58 -8.84
C THR A 290 12.45 14.76 -9.37
N SER A 291 12.00 13.73 -8.63
CA SER A 291 10.93 12.82 -9.09
C SER A 291 11.26 12.25 -10.48
N GLY A 292 10.35 12.33 -11.45
CA GLY A 292 10.63 11.95 -12.84
C GLY A 292 11.41 12.99 -13.66
N GLY A 293 11.83 14.12 -13.08
CA GLY A 293 12.58 15.19 -13.75
C GLY A 293 11.79 16.06 -14.73
N CYS A 294 10.49 15.80 -14.94
CA CYS A 294 9.66 16.54 -15.90
C CYS A 294 9.51 18.02 -15.52
N ASN A 295 9.22 18.31 -14.25
CA ASN A 295 9.01 19.69 -13.78
C ASN A 295 10.34 20.46 -13.76
N VAL A 296 11.43 19.81 -13.34
CA VAL A 296 12.79 20.36 -13.40
C VAL A 296 13.13 20.85 -14.81
N LEU A 297 12.90 20.02 -15.83
CA LEU A 297 13.13 20.39 -17.23
C LEU A 297 12.16 21.49 -17.70
N ALA A 298 10.88 21.43 -17.28
CA ALA A 298 9.90 22.45 -17.64
C ALA A 298 10.21 23.83 -17.04
N PHE A 299 10.84 23.90 -15.86
CA PHE A 299 11.24 25.17 -15.25
C PHE A 299 12.35 25.90 -16.01
N LEU A 300 13.14 25.20 -16.83
CA LEU A 300 14.14 25.86 -17.71
C LEU A 300 13.51 26.78 -18.76
N ILE A 301 12.23 26.60 -19.06
CA ILE A 301 11.49 27.45 -20.02
C ILE A 301 11.47 28.90 -19.53
N ASP A 302 11.41 29.12 -18.21
CA ASP A 302 11.31 30.45 -17.58
C ASP A 302 12.68 31.07 -17.23
N ASP A 303 13.75 30.59 -17.88
CA ASP A 303 15.11 31.15 -17.80
C ASP A 303 15.75 31.24 -16.40
N PRO A 304 15.60 30.26 -15.49
CA PRO A 304 16.19 30.35 -14.15
C PRO A 304 17.72 30.45 -14.21
N ARG A 305 18.31 31.13 -13.21
CA ARG A 305 19.78 31.16 -13.05
C ARG A 305 20.35 29.76 -12.83
N ARG A 306 19.67 28.99 -11.99
CA ARG A 306 20.06 27.65 -11.55
C ARG A 306 18.85 26.89 -11.02
N ILE A 307 18.81 25.59 -11.27
CA ILE A 307 17.86 24.67 -10.64
C ILE A 307 18.64 23.65 -9.79
N ILE A 308 18.24 23.48 -8.53
CA ILE A 308 18.70 22.43 -7.63
C ILE A 308 17.63 21.34 -7.65
N ALA A 309 17.91 20.23 -8.33
CA ALA A 309 17.05 19.06 -8.39
C ALA A 309 17.49 18.03 -7.34
N LEU A 310 16.68 17.83 -6.31
CA LEU A 310 17.02 16.98 -5.16
C LEU A 310 16.08 15.78 -5.04
N ASP A 311 16.65 14.60 -4.82
CA ASP A 311 15.88 13.41 -4.47
C ASP A 311 16.66 12.54 -3.47
N VAL A 312 15.93 11.92 -2.55
CA VAL A 312 16.52 10.93 -1.63
C VAL A 312 16.83 9.62 -2.36
N ASN A 313 16.07 9.31 -3.43
CA ASN A 313 16.30 8.15 -4.26
C ASN A 313 17.26 8.49 -5.41
N PRO A 314 18.49 7.94 -5.44
CA PRO A 314 19.43 8.21 -6.52
C PRO A 314 18.90 7.82 -7.90
N HIS A 315 18.02 6.82 -8.01
CA HIS A 315 17.48 6.37 -9.29
C HIS A 315 16.61 7.42 -9.99
N GLN A 316 16.00 8.34 -9.22
CA GLN A 316 15.27 9.48 -9.78
C GLN A 316 16.22 10.49 -10.43
N ASN A 317 17.38 10.73 -9.80
CA ASN A 317 18.44 11.54 -10.39
C ASN A 317 19.05 10.86 -11.63
N TYR A 318 19.11 9.52 -11.71
CA TYR A 318 19.55 8.84 -12.93
C TYR A 318 18.56 9.05 -14.09
N VAL A 319 17.25 9.10 -13.81
CA VAL A 319 16.21 9.41 -14.82
C VAL A 319 16.43 10.83 -15.36
N LEU A 320 16.68 11.79 -14.48
CA LEU A 320 16.97 13.16 -14.87
C LEU A 320 18.29 13.27 -15.65
N ASP A 321 19.37 12.62 -15.20
CA ASP A 321 20.67 12.57 -15.89
C ASP A 321 20.55 12.05 -17.32
N LEU A 322 19.80 10.96 -17.53
CA LEU A 322 19.54 10.42 -18.86
C LEU A 322 18.74 11.39 -19.75
N LYS A 323 17.72 12.06 -19.19
CA LYS A 323 16.96 13.08 -19.92
C LYS A 323 17.84 14.28 -20.27
N MET A 324 18.64 14.78 -19.34
CA MET A 324 19.57 15.89 -19.58
C MET A 324 20.56 15.56 -20.68
N ALA A 325 21.18 14.38 -20.64
CA ALA A 325 22.07 13.91 -21.69
C ALA A 325 21.37 13.81 -23.06
N ALA A 326 20.11 13.36 -23.08
CA ALA A 326 19.31 13.27 -24.29
C ALA A 326 19.02 14.64 -24.91
N PHE A 327 18.57 15.62 -24.12
CA PHE A 327 18.35 16.99 -24.59
C PHE A 327 19.65 17.62 -25.12
N ALA A 328 20.77 17.38 -24.45
CA ALA A 328 22.06 17.95 -24.82
C ALA A 328 22.67 17.38 -26.11
N ALA A 329 22.21 16.22 -26.61
CA ALA A 329 22.93 15.47 -27.64
C ALA A 329 22.07 14.89 -28.77
N LEU A 330 20.75 14.80 -28.61
CA LEU A 330 19.84 14.24 -29.60
C LEU A 330 18.95 15.34 -30.19
N ASP A 331 18.31 15.07 -31.33
CA ASP A 331 17.21 15.91 -31.81
C ASP A 331 15.90 15.62 -31.06
N HIS A 332 14.89 16.48 -31.25
CA HIS A 332 13.60 16.35 -30.57
C HIS A 332 12.92 15.00 -30.81
N HIS A 333 12.94 14.50 -32.05
CA HIS A 333 12.31 13.22 -32.40
C HIS A 333 13.03 12.04 -31.73
N GLU A 334 14.36 12.09 -31.69
CA GLU A 334 15.19 11.11 -31.01
C GLU A 334 15.00 11.11 -29.49
N VAL A 335 14.80 12.28 -28.86
CA VAL A 335 14.39 12.38 -27.45
C VAL A 335 13.05 11.69 -27.23
N LEU A 336 12.03 12.00 -28.04
CA LEU A 336 10.72 11.34 -27.93
C LEU A 336 10.82 9.81 -28.08
N ALA A 337 11.64 9.34 -29.02
CA ALA A 337 11.87 7.93 -29.27
C ALA A 337 12.56 7.24 -28.08
N LEU A 338 13.66 7.78 -27.57
CA LEU A 338 14.41 7.24 -26.43
C LEU A 338 13.50 7.15 -25.19
N LEU A 339 12.77 8.23 -24.90
CA LEU A 339 11.94 8.31 -23.71
C LEU A 339 10.70 7.42 -23.80
N GLY A 340 10.29 6.98 -24.99
CA GLY A 340 9.08 6.17 -25.19
C GLY A 340 7.81 7.00 -25.40
N ALA A 341 7.93 8.29 -25.71
CA ALA A 341 6.78 9.08 -26.14
C ALA A 341 6.29 8.66 -27.54
N THR A 342 7.20 8.14 -28.37
CA THR A 342 6.91 7.53 -29.68
C THR A 342 7.46 6.10 -29.76
N ASP A 343 6.85 5.26 -30.60
CA ASP A 343 7.34 3.91 -30.87
C ASP A 343 8.68 3.96 -31.63
N SER A 344 9.65 3.16 -31.19
CA SER A 344 10.98 3.13 -31.82
C SER A 344 11.75 1.86 -31.50
N THR A 345 12.46 1.34 -32.50
CA THR A 345 13.44 0.25 -32.36
C THR A 345 14.87 0.77 -32.11
N ARG A 346 15.08 2.09 -32.17
CA ARG A 346 16.41 2.73 -32.06
C ARG A 346 16.85 3.02 -30.63
N ARG A 347 16.03 2.74 -29.61
CA ARG A 347 16.28 3.17 -28.21
C ARG A 347 17.63 2.74 -27.66
N ARG A 348 18.06 1.50 -27.90
CA ARG A 348 19.39 1.02 -27.48
C ARG A 348 20.53 1.77 -28.15
N ALA A 349 20.40 2.07 -29.44
CA ALA A 349 21.40 2.82 -30.19
C ALA A 349 21.51 4.27 -29.69
N LEU A 350 20.36 4.91 -29.43
CA LEU A 350 20.29 6.24 -28.83
C LEU A 350 20.92 6.27 -27.44
N TYR A 351 20.59 5.31 -26.57
CA TYR A 351 21.27 5.17 -25.27
C TYR A 351 22.78 4.96 -25.43
N GLY A 352 23.21 4.15 -26.39
CA GLY A 352 24.63 3.91 -26.69
C GLY A 352 25.38 5.21 -27.02
N ALA A 353 24.75 6.12 -27.78
CA ALA A 353 25.30 7.43 -28.10
C ALA A 353 25.39 8.38 -26.88
N LEU A 354 24.50 8.22 -25.91
CA LEU A 354 24.46 9.02 -24.67
C LEU A 354 25.35 8.46 -23.56
N ARG A 355 25.68 7.17 -23.61
CA ARG A 355 26.29 6.42 -22.51
C ARG A 355 27.52 7.12 -21.93
N SER A 356 28.38 7.69 -22.76
CA SER A 356 29.61 8.38 -22.34
C SER A 356 29.38 9.72 -21.63
N ARG A 357 28.20 10.33 -21.81
CA ARG A 357 27.79 11.61 -21.20
C ARG A 357 27.17 11.47 -19.82
N LEU A 358 26.72 10.27 -19.47
CA LEU A 358 26.10 9.98 -18.17
C LEU A 358 27.13 9.94 -17.05
N THR A 359 26.68 10.29 -15.85
CA THR A 359 27.45 10.08 -14.62
C THR A 359 27.80 8.59 -14.43
N PRO A 360 28.91 8.26 -13.76
CA PRO A 360 29.35 6.87 -13.62
C PRO A 360 28.29 5.92 -13.03
N ASP A 361 27.53 6.38 -12.03
CA ASP A 361 26.52 5.56 -11.36
C ASP A 361 25.24 5.42 -12.19
N SER A 362 24.78 6.51 -12.82
CA SER A 362 23.66 6.48 -13.77
C SER A 362 23.96 5.51 -14.92
N ARG A 363 25.14 5.61 -15.53
CA ARG A 363 25.60 4.68 -16.58
C ARG A 363 25.54 3.23 -16.12
N ARG A 364 26.09 2.93 -14.94
CA ARG A 364 26.08 1.56 -14.37
C ARG A 364 24.66 1.05 -14.18
N TYR A 365 23.76 1.90 -13.69
CA TYR A 365 22.36 1.54 -13.51
C TYR A 365 21.68 1.20 -14.85
N TRP A 366 21.82 2.04 -15.88
CA TRP A 366 21.20 1.78 -17.18
C TRP A 366 21.81 0.57 -17.92
N ASP A 367 23.12 0.38 -17.83
CA ASP A 367 23.81 -0.78 -18.42
C ASP A 367 23.32 -2.12 -17.83
N THR A 368 22.97 -2.13 -16.53
CA THR A 368 22.45 -3.30 -15.83
C THR A 368 20.93 -3.48 -16.00
N HIS A 369 20.23 -2.46 -16.51
CA HIS A 369 18.78 -2.47 -16.73
C HIS A 369 18.37 -2.17 -18.18
N PRO A 370 18.92 -2.89 -19.18
CA PRO A 370 18.69 -2.55 -20.60
C PRO A 370 17.23 -2.66 -21.03
N ARG A 371 16.42 -3.48 -20.33
CA ARG A 371 14.97 -3.59 -20.59
C ARG A 371 14.22 -2.29 -20.36
N ILE A 372 14.69 -1.42 -19.45
CA ILE A 372 14.07 -0.12 -19.20
C ILE A 372 14.21 0.77 -20.44
N ILE A 373 15.39 0.77 -21.06
CA ILE A 373 15.64 1.50 -22.30
C ILE A 373 14.81 0.92 -23.45
N ASP A 374 14.67 -0.40 -23.55
CA ASP A 374 13.86 -1.04 -24.59
C ASP A 374 12.38 -0.67 -24.52
N GLU A 375 11.81 -0.72 -23.32
CA GLU A 375 10.40 -0.40 -23.08
C GLU A 375 10.10 1.08 -23.35
N GLY A 376 11.09 1.96 -23.22
CA GLY A 376 10.92 3.42 -23.25
C GLY A 376 10.76 3.97 -21.84
N LEU A 377 11.66 4.90 -21.48
CA LEU A 377 11.85 5.37 -20.10
C LEU A 377 10.54 5.73 -19.39
N VAL A 378 9.65 6.50 -20.03
CA VAL A 378 8.40 7.00 -19.44
C VAL A 378 7.41 5.91 -19.02
N HIS A 379 7.64 4.65 -19.43
CA HIS A 379 6.77 3.52 -19.10
C HIS A 379 7.22 2.69 -17.89
N THR A 380 8.39 2.97 -17.33
CA THR A 380 9.13 1.95 -16.57
C THR A 380 9.16 2.15 -15.07
N GLY A 381 8.76 3.33 -14.58
CA GLY A 381 8.65 3.58 -13.14
C GLY A 381 7.59 2.71 -12.47
N ARG A 382 7.75 2.47 -11.17
CA ARG A 382 6.83 1.65 -10.37
C ARG A 382 5.37 2.11 -10.55
N TYR A 383 5.13 3.42 -10.54
CA TYR A 383 3.79 3.97 -10.72
C TYR A 383 3.25 3.78 -12.14
N GLU A 384 4.08 3.95 -13.18
CA GLU A 384 3.64 3.75 -14.57
C GLU A 384 3.34 2.28 -14.90
N ARG A 385 4.08 1.33 -14.32
CA ARG A 385 3.77 -0.10 -14.41
C ARG A 385 2.44 -0.43 -13.71
N TYR A 386 2.13 0.23 -12.60
CA TYR A 386 0.81 0.10 -11.98
C TYR A 386 -0.30 0.68 -12.85
N LEU A 387 -0.11 1.87 -13.44
CA LEU A 387 -1.11 2.42 -14.37
C LEU A 387 -1.32 1.53 -15.59
N ARG A 388 -0.27 0.85 -16.08
CA ARG A 388 -0.38 -0.18 -17.13
C ARG A 388 -1.30 -1.33 -16.71
N LEU A 389 -1.19 -1.79 -15.46
CA LEU A 389 -2.09 -2.81 -14.89
C LEU A 389 -3.52 -2.28 -14.80
N VAL A 390 -3.73 -1.08 -14.25
CA VAL A 390 -5.06 -0.45 -14.15
C VAL A 390 -5.70 -0.31 -15.53
N ARG A 391 -4.95 0.20 -16.51
CA ARG A 391 -5.38 0.36 -17.90
C ARG A 391 -5.79 -0.97 -18.54
N ARG A 392 -5.01 -2.04 -18.34
CA ARG A 392 -5.34 -3.37 -18.86
C ARG A 392 -6.70 -3.86 -18.35
N TRP A 393 -6.93 -3.75 -17.05
CA TRP A 393 -8.21 -4.15 -16.45
C TRP A 393 -9.36 -3.20 -16.80
N PHE A 394 -9.08 -1.90 -16.92
CA PHE A 394 -10.04 -0.92 -17.41
C PHE A 394 -10.53 -1.28 -18.82
N SER A 395 -9.60 -1.52 -19.75
CA SER A 395 -9.90 -1.93 -21.14
C SER A 395 -10.70 -3.23 -21.18
N LEU A 396 -10.35 -4.22 -20.36
CA LEU A 396 -11.05 -5.50 -20.29
C LEU A 396 -12.48 -5.38 -19.76
N LEU A 397 -12.73 -4.51 -18.77
CA LEU A 397 -14.04 -4.39 -18.12
C LEU A 397 -14.98 -3.37 -18.77
N MET A 398 -14.42 -2.30 -19.33
CA MET A 398 -15.15 -1.17 -19.95
C MET A 398 -15.22 -1.25 -21.47
N GLY A 399 -14.43 -2.13 -22.08
CA GLY A 399 -14.27 -2.25 -23.52
C GLY A 399 -13.06 -1.47 -24.04
N PRO A 400 -12.41 -1.97 -25.11
CA PRO A 400 -11.12 -1.46 -25.58
C PRO A 400 -11.21 -0.05 -26.19
N SER A 401 -12.38 0.36 -26.70
CA SER A 401 -12.54 1.66 -27.36
C SER A 401 -12.76 2.82 -26.39
N LEU A 402 -13.29 2.57 -25.17
CA LEU A 402 -13.83 3.65 -24.33
C LEU A 402 -12.77 4.71 -23.99
N ALA A 403 -11.54 4.27 -23.71
CA ALA A 403 -10.43 5.18 -23.45
C ALA A 403 -10.15 6.12 -24.64
N GLN A 404 -10.16 5.58 -25.87
CA GLN A 404 -9.95 6.36 -27.08
C GLN A 404 -11.14 7.27 -27.37
N ASP A 405 -12.36 6.77 -27.19
CA ASP A 405 -13.59 7.52 -27.39
C ASP A 405 -13.65 8.75 -26.46
N VAL A 406 -13.25 8.61 -25.20
CA VAL A 406 -13.22 9.72 -24.24
C VAL A 406 -12.14 10.74 -24.58
N ILE A 407 -10.93 10.30 -24.93
CA ILE A 407 -9.84 11.21 -25.31
C ILE A 407 -10.15 11.93 -26.64
N GLY A 408 -10.85 11.27 -27.57
CA GLY A 408 -11.22 11.84 -28.87
C GLY A 408 -12.53 12.65 -28.87
N ALA A 409 -13.28 12.68 -27.76
CA ALA A 409 -14.54 13.40 -27.68
C ALA A 409 -14.33 14.92 -27.58
N SER A 410 -14.73 15.63 -28.63
CA SER A 410 -14.52 17.08 -28.80
C SER A 410 -15.43 17.97 -27.94
N THR A 411 -16.56 17.46 -27.45
CA THR A 411 -17.52 18.24 -26.65
C THR A 411 -17.70 17.69 -25.24
N ALA A 412 -18.02 18.57 -24.29
CA ALA A 412 -18.29 18.20 -22.91
C ALA A 412 -19.50 17.27 -22.80
N GLU A 413 -20.53 17.47 -23.63
CA GLU A 413 -21.75 16.66 -23.67
C GLU A 413 -21.47 15.23 -24.15
N ALA A 414 -20.60 15.08 -25.15
CA ALA A 414 -20.17 13.78 -25.65
C ALA A 414 -19.38 13.02 -24.56
N ARG A 415 -18.46 13.71 -23.87
CA ARG A 415 -17.71 13.14 -22.74
C ARG A 415 -18.63 12.73 -21.58
N ALA A 416 -19.58 13.58 -21.19
CA ALA A 416 -20.56 13.27 -20.16
C ALA A 416 -21.40 12.05 -20.52
N THR A 417 -21.83 11.95 -21.77
CA THR A 417 -22.57 10.79 -22.28
C THR A 417 -21.75 9.51 -22.18
N LEU A 418 -20.49 9.52 -22.62
CA LEU A 418 -19.58 8.39 -22.50
C LEU A 418 -19.33 8.01 -21.04
N PHE A 419 -19.10 8.99 -20.17
CA PHE A 419 -18.83 8.77 -18.76
C PHE A 419 -20.03 8.12 -18.06
N HIS A 420 -21.22 8.71 -18.14
CA HIS A 420 -22.40 8.20 -17.42
C HIS A 420 -22.97 6.91 -18.02
N ARG A 421 -22.92 6.72 -19.35
CA ARG A 421 -23.50 5.52 -19.98
C ARG A 421 -22.56 4.33 -20.03
N ARG A 422 -21.25 4.55 -20.18
CA ARG A 422 -20.27 3.47 -20.40
C ARG A 422 -19.25 3.34 -19.27
N TRP A 423 -18.77 4.45 -18.68
CA TRP A 423 -17.71 4.40 -17.67
C TRP A 423 -18.21 4.14 -16.26
N ASP A 424 -19.08 5.00 -15.68
CA ASP A 424 -19.52 4.88 -14.29
C ASP A 424 -20.58 3.78 -14.09
N ASN A 425 -20.11 2.54 -14.15
CA ASN A 425 -20.92 1.35 -13.95
C ASN A 425 -20.40 0.51 -12.76
N ARG A 426 -21.14 -0.54 -12.39
CA ARG A 426 -20.78 -1.42 -11.25
C ARG A 426 -19.40 -2.07 -11.40
N ARG A 427 -18.94 -2.36 -12.63
CA ARG A 427 -17.61 -2.93 -12.90
C ARG A 427 -16.51 -1.91 -12.59
N TRP A 428 -16.72 -0.63 -12.88
CA TRP A 428 -15.77 0.44 -12.57
C TRP A 428 -15.65 0.64 -11.06
N ARG A 429 -16.80 0.56 -10.36
CA ARG A 429 -16.85 0.63 -8.91
C ARG A 429 -16.15 -0.54 -8.23
N LEU A 430 -16.29 -1.76 -8.79
CA LEU A 430 -15.55 -2.94 -8.33
C LEU A 430 -14.05 -2.80 -8.61
N LEU A 431 -13.67 -2.41 -9.82
CA LEU A 431 -12.27 -2.26 -10.24
C LEU A 431 -11.52 -1.30 -9.32
N THR A 432 -12.08 -0.10 -9.11
CA THR A 432 -11.50 0.91 -8.21
C THR A 432 -11.55 0.49 -6.75
N GLY A 433 -12.59 -0.25 -6.33
CA GLY A 433 -12.66 -0.83 -4.98
C GLY A 433 -11.56 -1.86 -4.69
N VAL A 434 -11.08 -2.57 -5.71
CA VAL A 434 -10.02 -3.59 -5.60
C VAL A 434 -8.63 -3.01 -5.83
N LEU A 435 -8.38 -2.44 -7.02
CA LEU A 435 -7.06 -1.97 -7.41
C LEU A 435 -6.63 -0.72 -6.63
N LEU A 436 -7.57 0.15 -6.26
CA LEU A 436 -7.31 1.31 -5.41
C LEU A 436 -7.79 1.04 -3.99
N SER A 437 -7.66 -0.20 -3.52
CA SER A 437 -7.85 -0.51 -2.11
C SER A 437 -6.61 -0.08 -1.31
N ARG A 438 -6.80 0.23 -0.02
CA ARG A 438 -5.68 0.53 0.91
C ARG A 438 -4.61 -0.57 0.88
N TRP A 439 -5.01 -1.84 0.71
CA TRP A 439 -4.11 -2.99 0.60
C TRP A 439 -3.21 -2.96 -0.64
N VAL A 440 -3.74 -2.59 -1.81
CA VAL A 440 -2.89 -2.45 -3.01
C VAL A 440 -1.99 -1.22 -2.86
N MET A 441 -2.54 -0.11 -2.38
CA MET A 441 -1.79 1.15 -2.22
C MET A 441 -0.63 1.02 -1.23
N THR A 442 -0.81 0.33 -0.09
CA THR A 442 0.26 0.07 0.90
C THR A 442 1.37 -0.84 0.41
N ARG A 443 1.18 -1.57 -0.71
CA ARG A 443 2.26 -2.30 -1.38
C ARG A 443 3.00 -1.47 -2.41
N MET A 444 2.39 -0.38 -2.88
CA MET A 444 2.98 0.47 -3.89
C MET A 444 3.78 1.62 -3.27
N PHE A 445 3.26 2.20 -2.20
CA PHE A 445 3.84 3.33 -1.50
C PHE A 445 4.31 2.91 -0.11
N ASP A 446 5.21 3.69 0.47
CA ASP A 446 5.73 3.41 1.81
C ASP A 446 4.58 3.42 2.85
N PRO A 447 4.49 2.43 3.75
CA PRO A 447 3.52 2.40 4.84
C PRO A 447 3.44 3.72 5.64
N ALA A 448 4.55 4.46 5.78
CA ALA A 448 4.61 5.76 6.47
C ALA A 448 3.66 6.80 5.87
N PHE A 449 3.43 6.78 4.55
CA PHE A 449 2.49 7.65 3.86
C PHE A 449 1.03 7.42 4.31
N PHE A 450 0.71 6.19 4.77
CA PHE A 450 -0.65 5.83 5.21
C PHE A 450 -0.87 5.99 6.71
N ALA A 451 0.20 6.22 7.49
CA ALA A 451 0.11 6.34 8.94
C ALA A 451 -0.77 7.52 9.39
N GLN A 452 -0.94 8.53 8.53
CA GLN A 452 -1.70 9.75 8.81
C GLN A 452 -3.13 9.73 8.25
N LEU A 453 -3.56 8.63 7.60
CA LEU A 453 -4.89 8.54 7.00
C LEU A 453 -5.89 7.84 7.92
N GLU A 454 -7.05 8.46 8.11
CA GLU A 454 -8.18 7.87 8.83
C GLU A 454 -8.53 6.46 8.31
N ASP A 455 -8.94 5.58 9.21
CA ASP A 455 -9.32 4.20 8.87
C ASP A 455 -10.56 4.14 7.94
N SER A 456 -11.38 5.18 7.95
CA SER A 456 -12.57 5.32 7.10
C SER A 456 -12.26 5.71 5.64
N PHE A 457 -11.01 6.10 5.36
CA PHE A 457 -10.61 6.67 4.08
C PHE A 457 -10.73 5.67 2.93
N SER A 458 -11.48 6.04 1.88
CA SER A 458 -11.66 5.23 0.68
C SER A 458 -10.95 5.84 -0.53
N PHE A 459 -9.79 5.28 -0.84
CA PHE A 459 -9.01 5.57 -2.05
C PHE A 459 -9.84 5.42 -3.32
N GLY A 460 -10.55 4.30 -3.49
CA GLY A 460 -11.43 4.08 -4.63
C GLY A 460 -12.52 5.14 -4.79
N ARG A 461 -13.17 5.60 -3.69
CA ARG A 461 -14.15 6.70 -3.78
C ARG A 461 -13.49 8.01 -4.22
N ARG A 462 -12.38 8.40 -3.57
CA ARG A 462 -11.69 9.66 -3.86
C ARG A 462 -11.16 9.70 -5.29
N PHE A 463 -10.54 8.62 -5.75
CA PHE A 463 -10.00 8.53 -7.10
C PHE A 463 -11.10 8.60 -8.17
N ARG A 464 -12.25 7.94 -7.95
CA ARG A 464 -13.38 8.05 -8.88
C ARG A 464 -13.87 9.48 -9.06
N ALA A 465 -14.02 10.23 -7.97
CA ALA A 465 -14.41 11.64 -8.04
C ALA A 465 -13.37 12.49 -8.80
N ARG A 466 -12.08 12.19 -8.65
CA ARG A 466 -11.00 12.85 -9.39
C ARG A 466 -11.02 12.53 -10.88
N VAL A 467 -11.26 11.28 -11.25
CA VAL A 467 -11.42 10.86 -12.65
C VAL A 467 -12.66 11.48 -13.27
N GLU A 468 -13.78 11.54 -12.54
CA GLU A 468 -15.00 12.21 -12.98
C GLU A 468 -14.73 13.67 -13.32
N ARG A 469 -14.13 14.42 -12.38
CA ARG A 469 -13.68 15.81 -12.64
C ARG A 469 -12.75 15.90 -13.85
N ALA A 470 -11.77 15.01 -13.95
CA ALA A 470 -10.81 15.04 -15.07
C ALA A 470 -11.45 14.83 -16.44
N VAL A 471 -12.49 14.00 -16.52
CA VAL A 471 -13.20 13.71 -17.78
C VAL A 471 -14.24 14.78 -18.11
N LEU A 472 -14.94 15.29 -17.10
CA LEU A 472 -16.09 16.19 -17.30
C LEU A 472 -15.69 17.66 -17.33
N GLU A 473 -14.71 18.08 -16.52
CA GLU A 473 -14.40 19.50 -16.28
C GLU A 473 -13.07 19.94 -16.88
N LEU A 474 -12.06 19.06 -16.92
CA LEU A 474 -10.72 19.42 -17.41
C LEU A 474 -10.61 19.29 -18.94
N PRO A 475 -9.67 20.02 -19.58
CA PRO A 475 -9.48 20.00 -21.04
C PRO A 475 -8.76 18.72 -21.47
N VAL A 476 -9.53 17.67 -21.75
CA VAL A 476 -9.05 16.32 -22.10
C VAL A 476 -8.18 16.32 -23.36
N GLU A 477 -8.47 17.20 -24.32
CA GLU A 477 -7.77 17.35 -25.60
C GLU A 477 -6.30 17.75 -25.48
N ARG A 478 -5.89 18.24 -24.31
CA ARG A 478 -4.50 18.63 -24.01
C ARG A 478 -4.01 18.11 -22.66
N ASN A 479 -4.71 17.16 -22.03
CA ASN A 479 -4.33 16.63 -20.72
C ASN A 479 -3.35 15.44 -20.88
N PRO A 480 -2.03 15.63 -20.67
CA PRO A 480 -1.04 14.56 -20.86
C PRO A 480 -1.23 13.42 -19.85
N PHE A 481 -1.62 13.75 -18.61
CA PHE A 481 -1.76 12.79 -17.51
C PHE A 481 -2.93 11.84 -17.74
N LEU A 482 -4.09 12.39 -18.13
CA LEU A 482 -5.28 11.60 -18.42
C LEU A 482 -5.09 10.75 -19.67
N ALA A 483 -4.52 11.32 -20.74
CA ALA A 483 -4.22 10.59 -21.96
C ALA A 483 -3.27 9.42 -21.69
N TYR A 484 -2.18 9.65 -20.95
CA TYR A 484 -1.24 8.59 -20.61
C TYR A 484 -1.85 7.54 -19.67
N ALA A 485 -2.61 7.94 -18.65
CA ALA A 485 -3.26 6.99 -17.74
C ALA A 485 -4.20 6.03 -18.51
N LEU A 486 -4.96 6.55 -19.48
CA LEU A 486 -5.95 5.78 -20.23
C LEU A 486 -5.39 5.02 -21.42
N LEU A 487 -4.44 5.59 -22.15
CA LEU A 487 -3.93 5.04 -23.41
C LEU A 487 -2.53 4.46 -23.28
N GLY A 488 -1.75 4.87 -22.27
CA GLY A 488 -0.35 4.49 -22.13
C GLY A 488 0.58 5.15 -23.14
N ARG A 489 0.12 6.19 -23.84
CA ARG A 489 0.84 6.94 -24.88
C ARG A 489 0.26 8.35 -24.97
N PHE A 490 0.94 9.22 -25.72
CA PHE A 490 0.48 10.58 -26.03
C PHE A 490 -0.05 10.60 -27.47
N PRO A 491 -1.38 10.63 -27.68
CA PRO A 491 -1.96 10.40 -29.02
C PRO A 491 -1.76 11.57 -29.98
N THR A 492 -1.60 12.80 -29.48
CA THR A 492 -1.30 13.98 -30.30
C THR A 492 -0.16 14.79 -29.67
N PRO A 493 0.48 15.72 -30.41
CA PRO A 493 1.48 16.63 -29.86
C PRO A 493 0.98 17.47 -28.68
N GLN A 494 -0.31 17.80 -28.63
CA GLN A 494 -0.93 18.55 -27.52
C GLN A 494 -1.00 17.74 -26.22
N HIS A 495 -0.93 16.41 -26.31
CA HIS A 495 -0.85 15.53 -25.15
C HIS A 495 0.59 15.27 -24.70
N LEU A 496 1.61 15.84 -25.37
CA LEU A 496 2.97 15.72 -24.86
C LEU A 496 3.11 16.52 -23.55
N PRO A 497 3.77 15.94 -22.52
CA PRO A 497 4.17 16.71 -21.34
C PRO A 497 4.92 17.98 -21.75
N LEU A 498 4.76 19.06 -20.99
CA LEU A 498 5.23 20.39 -21.37
C LEU A 498 6.71 20.41 -21.80
N TYR A 499 7.58 19.72 -21.06
CA TYR A 499 9.02 19.65 -21.38
C TYR A 499 9.35 18.91 -22.69
N LEU A 500 8.40 18.15 -23.25
CA LEU A 500 8.55 17.41 -24.51
C LEU A 500 7.87 18.09 -25.71
N GLN A 501 7.23 19.24 -25.52
CA GLN A 501 6.62 19.95 -26.64
C GLN A 501 7.71 20.60 -27.52
N PRO A 502 7.60 20.52 -28.85
CA PRO A 502 8.66 20.92 -29.78
C PRO A 502 9.09 22.38 -29.63
N GLU A 503 8.15 23.27 -29.30
CA GLU A 503 8.40 24.71 -29.10
C GLU A 503 9.33 25.03 -27.92
N TYR A 504 9.49 24.11 -26.96
CA TYR A 504 10.34 24.29 -25.79
C TYR A 504 11.66 23.52 -25.87
N PHE A 505 11.82 22.68 -26.90
CA PHE A 505 12.96 21.77 -27.01
C PHE A 505 14.31 22.50 -27.01
N GLU A 506 14.44 23.51 -27.87
CA GLU A 506 15.64 24.31 -28.03
C GLU A 506 15.99 25.07 -26.74
N THR A 507 14.99 25.72 -26.12
CA THR A 507 15.16 26.43 -24.85
C THR A 507 15.63 25.52 -23.72
N ILE A 508 15.08 24.30 -23.62
CA ILE A 508 15.48 23.33 -22.59
C ILE A 508 16.89 22.83 -22.88
N ARG A 509 17.21 22.51 -24.14
CA ARG A 509 18.54 22.05 -24.54
C ARG A 509 19.62 23.06 -24.19
N ASP A 510 19.40 24.34 -24.49
CA ASP A 510 20.38 25.41 -24.31
C ASP A 510 20.62 25.79 -22.84
N ARG A 511 19.75 25.31 -21.94
CA ARG A 511 19.78 25.66 -20.51
C ARG A 511 19.92 24.45 -19.59
N VAL A 512 20.06 23.24 -20.15
CA VAL A 512 20.08 21.98 -19.39
C VAL A 512 21.25 21.91 -18.40
N ASP A 513 22.34 22.61 -18.70
CA ASP A 513 23.55 22.77 -17.88
C ASP A 513 23.31 23.59 -16.60
N ARG A 514 22.18 24.31 -16.49
CA ARG A 514 21.81 25.06 -15.28
C ARG A 514 21.21 24.19 -14.17
N ILE A 515 21.01 22.90 -14.43
CA ILE A 515 20.49 21.93 -13.44
C ILE A 515 21.66 21.30 -12.68
N GLU A 516 21.62 21.44 -11.36
CA GLU A 516 22.43 20.68 -10.42
C GLU A 516 21.58 19.54 -9.84
N THR A 517 22.12 18.32 -9.82
CA THR A 517 21.48 17.16 -9.18
C THR A 517 22.09 16.90 -7.80
N VAL A 518 21.23 16.69 -6.81
CA VAL A 518 21.63 16.39 -5.42
C VAL A 518 20.92 15.13 -4.97
N THR A 519 21.67 14.15 -4.45
CA THR A 519 21.08 12.97 -3.81
C THR A 519 21.19 13.10 -2.30
N GLY A 520 20.06 13.14 -1.60
CA GLY A 520 20.02 13.31 -0.15
C GLY A 520 18.64 13.72 0.37
N ALA A 521 18.56 13.98 1.67
CA ALA A 521 17.37 14.59 2.27
C ALA A 521 17.41 16.12 2.11
N CYS A 522 16.23 16.75 2.11
CA CYS A 522 16.13 18.21 1.99
C CYS A 522 16.81 18.90 3.19
N GLU A 523 16.62 18.36 4.38
CA GLU A 523 17.15 18.86 5.65
C GLU A 523 18.68 18.91 5.62
N ASP A 524 19.31 17.81 5.19
CA ASP A 524 20.76 17.70 5.10
C ASP A 524 21.33 18.69 4.08
N HIS A 525 20.70 18.80 2.90
CA HIS A 525 21.18 19.72 1.87
C HIS A 525 20.98 21.18 2.28
N PHE A 526 19.81 21.55 2.79
CA PHE A 526 19.52 22.92 3.21
C PHE A 526 20.46 23.37 4.32
N ALA A 527 20.82 22.50 5.26
CA ALA A 527 21.80 22.80 6.30
C ALA A 527 23.18 23.21 5.75
N THR A 528 23.56 22.75 4.55
CA THR A 528 24.80 23.16 3.88
C THR A 528 24.72 24.51 3.17
N LEU A 529 23.50 25.02 2.92
CA LEU A 529 23.29 26.25 2.17
C LEU A 529 23.32 27.50 3.07
N PRO A 530 23.95 28.60 2.62
CA PRO A 530 23.80 29.90 3.27
C PRO A 530 22.35 30.35 3.34
N ALA A 531 22.04 31.23 4.30
CA ALA A 531 20.74 31.89 4.35
C ALA A 531 20.50 32.73 3.08
N ASN A 532 19.23 32.91 2.67
CA ASN A 532 18.84 33.71 1.49
C ASN A 532 19.43 33.23 0.15
N THR A 533 19.64 31.92 -0.01
CA THR A 533 20.17 31.33 -1.25
C THR A 533 19.08 31.12 -2.31
N ILE A 534 17.96 30.50 -1.93
CA ILE A 534 16.93 29.99 -2.84
C ILE A 534 15.77 30.98 -2.94
N SER A 535 15.25 31.22 -4.14
CA SER A 535 14.10 32.13 -4.33
C SER A 535 12.80 31.42 -4.69
N LYS A 536 12.85 30.18 -5.16
CA LYS A 536 11.67 29.41 -5.60
C LYS A 536 11.78 27.97 -5.11
N PHE A 537 10.71 27.43 -4.54
CA PHE A 537 10.68 26.05 -4.02
C PHE A 537 9.50 25.27 -4.59
N ASN A 538 9.78 24.16 -5.27
CA ASN A 538 8.81 23.14 -5.65
C ASN A 538 9.02 21.88 -4.80
N PHE A 539 8.22 21.70 -3.76
CA PHE A 539 8.34 20.57 -2.83
C PHE A 539 7.56 19.33 -3.26
N SER A 540 6.87 19.36 -4.42
CA SER A 540 5.99 18.26 -4.81
C SER A 540 5.01 17.96 -3.67
N ASN A 541 4.87 16.70 -3.26
CA ASN A 541 4.07 16.29 -2.11
C ASN A 541 4.91 15.72 -0.95
N VAL A 542 6.19 16.09 -0.86
CA VAL A 542 7.15 15.51 0.12
C VAL A 542 6.70 15.66 1.57
N PHE A 543 5.97 16.72 1.92
CA PHE A 543 5.48 16.96 3.28
C PHE A 543 4.49 15.90 3.79
N GLU A 544 3.87 15.13 2.90
CA GLU A 544 3.01 14.00 3.28
C GLU A 544 3.80 12.76 3.70
N TRP A 545 5.09 12.69 3.36
CA TRP A 545 5.97 11.56 3.66
C TRP A 545 6.68 11.69 5.00
N MET A 546 6.48 12.80 5.70
CA MET A 546 7.16 13.10 6.96
C MET A 546 6.18 13.39 8.10
N PRO A 547 6.57 13.09 9.36
CA PRO A 547 5.80 13.48 10.53
C PRO A 547 5.60 15.00 10.64
N PRO A 548 4.56 15.48 11.35
CA PRO A 548 4.30 16.92 11.51
C PRO A 548 5.50 17.72 12.03
N ARG A 549 6.26 17.19 13.00
CA ARG A 549 7.46 17.87 13.53
C ARG A 549 8.54 18.06 12.47
N THR A 550 8.83 17.02 11.70
CA THR A 550 9.81 17.09 10.61
C THR A 550 9.36 18.07 9.51
N PHE A 551 8.06 18.13 9.24
CA PHE A 551 7.48 19.14 8.34
C PHE A 551 7.71 20.56 8.85
N ASP A 552 7.45 20.82 10.14
CA ASP A 552 7.70 22.13 10.77
C ASP A 552 9.18 22.50 10.72
N ASP A 553 10.08 21.56 11.04
CA ASP A 553 11.53 21.76 11.04
C ASP A 553 12.05 22.06 9.62
N LEU A 554 11.59 21.31 8.61
CA LEU A 554 11.96 21.55 7.22
C LEU A 554 11.44 22.92 6.72
N LEU A 555 10.23 23.34 7.11
CA LEU A 555 9.75 24.67 6.76
C LEU A 555 10.53 25.79 7.45
N ARG A 556 10.95 25.61 8.72
CA ARG A 556 11.86 26.57 9.40
C ARG A 556 13.16 26.71 8.64
N GLU A 557 13.74 25.59 8.24
CA GLU A 557 14.98 25.59 7.47
C GLU A 557 14.79 26.19 6.07
N THR A 558 13.62 25.95 5.45
CA THR A 558 13.22 26.58 4.19
C THR A 558 13.15 28.11 4.33
N VAL A 559 12.59 28.63 5.43
CA VAL A 559 12.59 30.07 5.71
C VAL A 559 14.01 30.61 5.85
N ARG A 560 14.93 29.87 6.48
CA ARG A 560 16.33 30.29 6.62
C ARG A 560 17.00 30.42 5.26
N VAL A 561 16.96 29.37 4.43
CA VAL A 561 17.64 29.34 3.11
C VAL A 561 16.90 30.13 2.03
N GLY A 562 15.60 30.40 2.21
CA GLY A 562 14.80 31.18 1.27
C GLY A 562 15.16 32.67 1.31
N ARG A 563 15.15 33.35 0.15
CA ARG A 563 15.21 34.81 0.07
C ARG A 563 13.92 35.42 0.62
N ASP A 564 13.97 36.70 0.98
CA ASP A 564 12.74 37.46 1.19
C ASP A 564 11.91 37.48 -0.10
N GLY A 565 10.59 37.32 0.03
CA GLY A 565 9.67 37.18 -1.08
C GLY A 565 9.75 35.85 -1.85
N ALA A 566 10.54 34.88 -1.38
CA ALA A 566 10.64 33.57 -2.03
C ALA A 566 9.30 32.83 -2.02
N VAL A 567 9.01 32.09 -3.09
CA VAL A 567 7.72 31.40 -3.27
C VAL A 567 7.90 29.89 -3.07
N LEU A 568 7.02 29.30 -2.26
CA LEU A 568 6.90 27.86 -2.08
C LEU A 568 5.63 27.36 -2.77
N ALA A 569 5.77 26.28 -3.53
CA ALA A 569 4.68 25.53 -4.14
C ALA A 569 4.76 24.06 -3.70
N TYR A 570 3.64 23.51 -3.24
CA TYR A 570 3.54 22.10 -2.86
C TYR A 570 2.11 21.57 -2.97
N ARG A 571 1.98 20.25 -2.94
CA ARG A 571 0.73 19.53 -3.19
C ARG A 571 0.39 18.63 -2.01
N ASN A 572 -0.92 18.48 -1.78
CA ASN A 572 -1.47 17.50 -0.84
C ASN A 572 -2.25 16.47 -1.62
N LEU A 573 -1.75 15.24 -1.70
CA LEU A 573 -2.43 14.13 -2.35
C LEU A 573 -3.60 13.64 -1.49
N LEU A 574 -3.38 13.42 -0.19
CA LEU A 574 -4.36 12.86 0.75
C LEU A 574 -4.32 13.52 2.13
N VAL A 575 -3.13 13.83 2.63
CA VAL A 575 -2.88 14.41 3.96
C VAL A 575 -2.79 15.92 3.81
N PRO A 576 -3.67 16.69 4.47
CA PRO A 576 -3.61 18.14 4.40
C PRO A 576 -2.34 18.64 5.10
N ARG A 577 -1.50 19.36 4.35
CA ARG A 577 -0.38 20.16 4.85
C ARG A 577 -0.60 21.62 4.47
N ALA A 578 -0.28 22.50 5.38
CA ALA A 578 -0.28 23.94 5.22
C ALA A 578 0.70 24.52 6.23
N ARG A 579 1.15 25.77 6.07
CA ARG A 579 2.03 26.39 7.07
C ARG A 579 1.50 26.21 8.51
N PRO A 580 2.36 25.80 9.46
CA PRO A 580 2.04 25.78 10.87
C PRO A 580 1.73 27.19 11.41
N ILE A 581 0.92 27.28 12.46
CA ILE A 581 0.60 28.57 13.13
C ILE A 581 1.89 29.24 13.61
N GLY A 582 2.85 28.45 14.10
CA GLY A 582 4.14 28.95 14.56
C GLY A 582 5.01 29.58 13.48
N LEU A 583 4.69 29.40 12.19
CA LEU A 583 5.42 30.03 11.07
C LEU A 583 4.63 31.18 10.42
N ALA A 584 3.48 31.58 11.00
CA ALA A 584 2.68 32.69 10.48
C ALA A 584 3.43 34.02 10.31
N PRO A 585 4.38 34.39 11.18
CA PRO A 585 5.16 35.62 11.00
C PRO A 585 6.12 35.61 9.80
N TRP A 586 6.46 34.43 9.26
CA TRP A 586 7.49 34.30 8.21
C TRP A 586 6.96 33.73 6.90
N ILE A 587 5.76 33.15 6.90
CA ILE A 587 5.15 32.53 5.72
C ILE A 587 3.72 33.04 5.55
N GLU A 588 3.48 33.70 4.42
CA GLU A 588 2.18 34.21 4.01
C GLU A 588 1.51 33.28 2.98
N PRO A 589 0.24 32.89 3.16
CA PRO A 589 -0.42 31.96 2.26
C PRO A 589 -1.12 32.71 1.10
N GLU A 590 -0.85 32.33 -0.14
CA GLU A 590 -1.53 32.85 -1.32
C GLU A 590 -2.77 32.01 -1.65
N ARG A 591 -3.77 32.03 -0.76
CA ARG A 591 -4.95 31.13 -0.82
C ARG A 591 -5.77 31.28 -2.11
N ALA A 592 -5.97 32.51 -2.58
CA ALA A 592 -6.74 32.77 -3.80
C ALA A 592 -6.01 32.19 -5.04
N LEU A 593 -4.70 32.43 -5.15
CA LEU A 593 -3.87 31.86 -6.21
C LEU A 593 -3.86 30.33 -6.14
N SER A 594 -3.67 29.77 -4.95
CA SER A 594 -3.70 28.32 -4.68
C SER A 594 -4.99 27.67 -5.20
N ALA A 595 -6.15 28.24 -4.88
CA ALA A 595 -7.45 27.72 -5.32
C ALA A 595 -7.63 27.83 -6.84
N THR A 596 -7.29 28.97 -7.43
CA THR A 596 -7.39 29.20 -8.88
C THR A 596 -6.48 28.29 -9.69
N LEU A 597 -5.27 28.01 -9.21
CA LEU A 597 -4.34 27.08 -9.84
C LEU A 597 -4.78 25.63 -9.66
N HIS A 598 -5.22 25.24 -8.45
CA HIS A 598 -5.73 23.89 -8.22
C HIS A 598 -6.95 23.54 -9.08
N ALA A 599 -7.80 24.53 -9.37
CA ALA A 599 -8.96 24.36 -10.25
C ALA A 599 -8.56 23.97 -11.68
N ARG A 600 -7.37 24.37 -12.14
CA ARG A 600 -6.84 24.13 -13.49
C ARG A 600 -5.83 22.97 -13.57
N ASP A 601 -5.42 22.39 -12.44
CA ASP A 601 -4.41 21.33 -12.38
C ASP A 601 -4.77 20.11 -13.24
N LEU A 602 -4.02 19.91 -14.34
CA LEU A 602 -4.24 18.79 -15.26
C LEU A 602 -3.83 17.45 -14.68
N ALA A 603 -3.02 17.38 -13.63
CA ALA A 603 -2.63 16.10 -13.02
C ALA A 603 -3.82 15.42 -12.31
N PHE A 604 -4.86 16.20 -11.94
CA PHE A 604 -6.15 15.81 -11.34
C PHE A 604 -6.13 14.90 -10.11
N ILE A 605 -4.96 14.39 -9.71
CA ILE A 605 -4.82 13.41 -8.63
C ILE A 605 -4.69 14.06 -7.27
N TYR A 606 -4.31 15.34 -7.14
CA TYR A 606 -4.11 15.99 -5.83
C TYR A 606 -5.42 16.52 -5.24
N GLY A 607 -5.48 16.60 -3.91
CA GLY A 607 -6.61 17.18 -3.17
C GLY A 607 -6.46 18.67 -2.88
N ALA A 608 -5.23 19.18 -2.87
CA ALA A 608 -4.94 20.60 -2.78
C ALA A 608 -3.60 20.92 -3.45
N TYR A 609 -3.48 22.17 -3.90
CA TYR A 609 -2.24 22.81 -4.30
C TYR A 609 -2.07 24.04 -3.42
N VAL A 610 -0.88 24.23 -2.87
CA VAL A 610 -0.59 25.26 -1.87
C VAL A 610 0.55 26.12 -2.38
N VAL A 611 0.30 27.43 -2.41
CA VAL A 611 1.28 28.46 -2.73
C VAL A 611 1.42 29.38 -1.54
N GLU A 612 2.66 29.57 -1.09
CA GLU A 612 3.00 30.39 0.06
C GLU A 612 4.24 31.24 -0.26
N ARG A 613 4.42 32.34 0.47
CA ARG A 613 5.50 33.30 0.28
C ARG A 613 6.26 33.50 1.58
N ILE A 614 7.58 33.49 1.51
CA ILE A 614 8.45 33.85 2.63
C ILE A 614 8.43 35.37 2.77
N VAL A 615 8.24 35.83 4.00
CA VAL A 615 8.35 37.25 4.38
C VAL A 615 9.36 37.34 5.52
N LYS A 616 10.45 38.05 5.29
CA LYS A 616 11.48 38.32 6.30
C LYS A 616 11.33 39.75 6.76
N GLN A 617 11.15 39.94 8.06
CA GLN A 617 11.19 41.28 8.65
C GLN A 617 12.63 41.82 8.57
N GLU A 618 12.79 43.10 8.23
CA GLU A 618 14.08 43.79 8.29
C GLU A 618 14.67 43.57 9.70
N ASP A 619 15.94 43.13 9.74
CA ASP A 619 16.76 42.81 10.93
C ASP A 619 16.58 41.45 11.67
N ALA A 620 15.68 40.55 11.23
CA ALA A 620 15.54 39.22 11.86
C ALA A 620 15.91 38.08 10.91
N CYS A 621 17.21 37.80 10.73
CA CYS A 621 17.62 36.48 10.24
C CYS A 621 17.38 35.48 11.38
N PRO A 622 16.50 34.46 11.23
CA PRO A 622 16.26 33.51 12.31
C PRO A 622 17.54 32.69 12.51
N THR A 623 18.30 32.99 13.56
CA THR A 623 19.33 32.08 14.06
C THR A 623 18.65 30.86 14.65
N VAL A 624 19.24 29.67 14.55
CA VAL A 624 18.70 28.43 15.13
C VAL A 624 18.35 28.59 16.64
N SER A 625 18.96 29.56 17.33
CA SER A 625 18.71 29.93 18.72
C SER A 625 17.53 30.86 18.99
N SER A 626 16.87 31.46 17.99
CA SER A 626 15.75 32.40 18.17
C SER A 626 14.37 31.73 18.15
N TRP A 627 14.32 30.42 18.39
CA TRP A 627 13.17 29.56 18.12
C TRP A 627 12.74 28.71 19.30
#